data_AF-A0A963C2G9-F1
#
_entry.id   AF-A0A963C2G9-F1
#
_cell.length_a   1.000
_cell.length_b   1.000
_cell.length_c   1.000
_cell.angle_alpha   90.00
_cell.angle_beta   90.00
_cell.angle_gamma   90.00
#
_symmetry.space_group_name_H-M   'P 1'
#
loop_
_entity.id
_entity.type
_entity.pdbx_description
1 polymer ?
#
loop_
_entity_poly.entity_id
_entity_poly.type
_entity_poly.pdbx_seq_one_letter_code
_entity_poly.pdbx_strand_id
1 'polypeptide(L)'
;MAKGNAGRRGFLVIVVLAVIGAVVASQFLGPDGSFSLDVDGGSHSRAMPFERAADELRRMREQVDWHEDIVTERARIELTDGADLKKRLPAIDTFPLVVVPAAGAGNAVVEIFASTEKSGTGTDGWMVRVAEEFNNAGLRLKSGRPAQVAIRKIASGTGHDFIASRKHLPQGYTPSNELWISMIRAEGVAVEPIAERTVGNIAGIVMKQSVASRLREKYGRIDVPTLVDAVVQGSLVMGYTDPFASSTGLNFLVTVLNRFSDNQPQAMLSPAVVSAFESFQKGVPFVALTTLQMRESVERNGSLDAFVMEYQTYVQTASLKS
;
A
#
# COMPACT_ATOMS: atom_id res chain seq x y z
N MET A 1 -29.25 2.20 39.63
CA MET A 1 -27.80 2.46 39.79
C MET A 1 -27.19 2.56 38.41
N ALA A 2 -26.74 3.75 38.02
CA ALA A 2 -26.15 4.05 36.72
C ALA A 2 -24.76 4.66 36.92
N LYS A 3 -23.73 4.07 36.30
CA LYS A 3 -22.42 4.62 35.91
C LYS A 3 -21.81 3.57 34.95
N GLY A 4 -21.21 3.86 33.81
CA GLY A 4 -20.94 5.10 33.09
C GLY A 4 -20.26 4.71 31.77
N ASN A 5 -20.64 5.40 30.69
CA ASN A 5 -20.09 5.27 29.35
C ASN A 5 -19.06 6.38 29.16
N ALA A 6 -17.77 6.07 28.94
CA ALA A 6 -16.78 7.00 28.41
C ALA A 6 -15.47 6.25 28.05
N GLY A 7 -14.89 6.57 26.88
CA GLY A 7 -13.47 6.32 26.64
C GLY A 7 -13.11 5.46 25.42
N ARG A 8 -13.53 5.84 24.21
CA ARG A 8 -12.96 5.24 22.97
C ARG A 8 -12.78 6.23 21.81
N ARG A 9 -12.45 7.49 22.11
CA ARG A 9 -12.20 8.55 21.12
C ARG A 9 -10.83 9.24 21.19
N GLY A 10 -9.91 8.78 22.06
CA GLY A 10 -8.62 9.47 22.28
C GLY A 10 -7.48 9.14 21.31
N PHE A 11 -7.46 7.96 20.68
CA PHE A 11 -6.25 7.49 19.99
C PHE A 11 -6.10 8.01 18.55
N LEU A 12 -7.21 8.17 17.81
CA LEU A 12 -7.19 8.63 16.42
C LEU A 12 -6.91 10.15 16.32
N VAL A 13 -7.28 10.93 17.34
CA VAL A 13 -7.13 12.39 17.35
C VAL A 13 -5.67 12.80 17.58
N ILE A 14 -4.91 12.04 18.38
CA ILE A 14 -3.52 12.38 18.73
C ILE A 14 -2.56 12.17 17.54
N VAL A 15 -2.73 11.08 16.78
CA VAL A 15 -1.91 10.81 15.58
C VAL A 15 -2.20 11.85 14.49
N VAL A 16 -3.46 12.24 14.33
CA VAL A 16 -3.86 13.27 13.35
C VAL A 16 -3.32 14.65 13.75
N LEU A 17 -3.31 15.01 15.04
CA LEU A 17 -2.76 16.29 15.50
C LEU A 17 -1.24 16.37 15.41
N ALA A 18 -0.51 15.29 15.66
CA ALA A 18 0.95 15.25 15.51
C ALA A 18 1.38 15.38 14.03
N VAL A 19 0.64 14.74 13.13
CA VAL A 19 0.88 14.85 11.67
C VAL A 19 0.49 16.23 11.16
N ILE A 20 -0.63 16.82 11.61
CA ILE A 20 -1.00 18.19 11.25
C ILE A 20 0.03 19.19 11.79
N GLY A 21 0.52 19.02 13.02
CA GLY A 21 1.54 19.88 13.61
C GLY A 21 2.87 19.85 12.85
N ALA A 22 3.32 18.68 12.42
CA ALA A 22 4.53 18.52 11.62
C ALA A 22 4.38 19.09 10.19
N VAL A 23 3.21 18.91 9.57
CA VAL A 23 2.90 19.45 8.23
C VAL A 23 2.78 20.98 8.26
N VAL A 24 2.08 21.53 9.27
CA VAL A 24 1.97 22.98 9.49
C VAL A 24 3.35 23.60 9.74
N ALA A 25 4.20 22.98 10.58
CA ALA A 25 5.55 23.48 10.81
C ALA A 25 6.41 23.51 9.52
N SER A 26 6.29 22.48 8.67
CA SER A 26 7.06 22.41 7.42
C SER A 26 6.64 23.44 6.35
N GLN A 27 5.43 23.99 6.44
CA GLN A 27 4.91 24.96 5.47
C GLN A 27 5.23 26.42 5.83
N PHE A 28 5.75 26.67 7.04
CA PHE A 28 6.03 28.03 7.53
C PHE A 28 7.49 28.28 7.86
N LEU A 29 8.39 27.29 7.67
CA LEU A 29 9.84 27.46 7.81
C LEU A 29 10.47 27.99 6.52
N GLY A 30 11.05 29.19 6.59
CA GLY A 30 11.96 29.73 5.57
C GLY A 30 13.32 29.01 5.55
N PRO A 31 14.11 29.18 4.47
CA PRO A 31 15.41 28.52 4.28
C PRO A 31 16.49 28.90 5.31
N ASP A 32 16.24 29.91 6.15
CA ASP A 32 17.05 30.36 7.28
C ASP A 32 16.52 29.88 8.64
N GLY A 33 15.47 29.06 8.66
CA GLY A 33 14.82 28.57 9.88
C GLY A 33 13.83 29.57 10.51
N SER A 34 13.51 30.67 9.83
CA SER A 34 12.50 31.62 10.29
C SER A 34 11.08 31.09 10.06
N PHE A 35 10.18 31.29 11.02
CA PHE A 35 8.78 30.88 10.95
C PHE A 35 7.89 32.07 10.60
N SER A 36 7.23 32.10 9.44
CA SER A 36 6.31 33.19 9.05
C SER A 36 4.89 32.69 8.82
N LEU A 37 3.98 32.99 9.75
CA LEU A 37 2.53 32.88 9.55
C LEU A 37 2.02 34.27 9.16
N ASP A 38 1.64 34.46 7.89
CA ASP A 38 0.99 35.68 7.44
C ASP A 38 -0.54 35.50 7.56
N VAL A 39 -1.09 35.98 8.67
CA VAL A 39 -2.54 36.12 8.87
C VAL A 39 -2.79 37.62 8.93
N ASP A 40 -3.33 38.14 7.85
CA ASP A 40 -3.50 39.56 7.58
C ASP A 40 -4.23 40.29 8.72
N GLY A 41 -3.68 41.45 9.14
CA GLY A 41 -4.42 42.43 9.94
C GLY A 41 -3.93 42.72 11.37
N GLY A 42 -2.73 43.30 11.50
CA GLY A 42 -2.46 44.30 12.55
C GLY A 42 -1.79 43.85 13.85
N SER A 43 -0.74 44.60 14.20
CA SER A 43 0.01 44.62 15.48
C SER A 43 1.13 43.58 15.64
N HIS A 44 2.36 44.05 15.43
CA HIS A 44 3.65 43.46 15.79
C HIS A 44 3.62 42.51 17.00
N SER A 45 3.60 41.19 16.75
CA SER A 45 4.03 40.19 17.75
C SER A 45 5.44 39.73 17.37
N ARG A 46 6.42 40.15 18.17
CA ARG A 46 7.83 39.74 17.99
C ARG A 46 7.91 38.21 17.98
N ALA A 47 8.51 37.65 16.93
CA ALA A 47 8.90 36.25 16.87
C ALA A 47 9.66 35.87 18.15
N MET A 48 9.24 34.78 18.78
CA MET A 48 9.80 34.35 20.06
C MET A 48 11.21 33.77 19.83
N PRO A 49 12.24 34.17 20.59
CA PRO A 49 13.59 33.60 20.44
C PRO A 49 13.59 32.09 20.70
N PHE A 50 14.39 31.34 19.94
CA PHE A 50 14.50 29.88 19.98
C PHE A 50 14.65 29.31 21.41
N GLU A 51 15.46 29.96 22.24
CA GLU A 51 15.70 29.54 23.62
C GLU A 51 14.43 29.60 24.48
N ARG A 52 13.57 30.61 24.27
CA ARG A 52 12.27 30.69 24.95
C ARG A 52 11.28 29.65 24.43
N ALA A 53 11.27 29.42 23.12
CA ALA A 53 10.42 28.39 22.52
C ALA A 53 10.81 27.00 23.03
N ALA A 54 12.11 26.71 23.16
CA ALA A 54 12.61 25.45 23.70
C ALA A 54 12.26 25.27 25.19
N ASP A 55 12.39 26.33 25.99
CA ASP A 55 12.01 26.31 27.41
C ASP A 55 10.50 26.14 27.61
N GLU A 56 9.69 26.77 26.76
CA GLU A 56 8.23 26.65 26.79
C GLU A 56 7.80 25.23 26.36
N LEU A 57 8.43 24.67 25.33
CA LEU A 57 8.20 23.28 24.90
C LEU A 57 8.59 22.27 26.00
N ARG A 58 9.67 22.56 26.75
CA ARG A 58 10.11 21.73 27.88
C ARG A 58 9.10 21.76 29.03
N ARG A 59 8.54 22.93 29.37
CA ARG A 59 7.46 23.05 30.37
C ARG A 59 6.17 22.36 29.94
N MET A 60 5.83 22.45 28.65
CA MET A 60 4.68 21.72 28.10
C MET A 60 4.90 20.20 28.19
N ARG A 61 6.13 19.72 27.94
CA ARG A 61 6.49 18.30 28.10
C ARG A 61 6.40 17.83 29.56
N GLU A 62 6.73 18.67 30.54
CA GLU A 62 6.61 18.36 31.97
C GLU A 62 5.15 18.25 32.45
N GLN A 63 4.20 18.85 31.72
CA GLN A 63 2.76 18.75 32.00
C GLN A 63 2.09 17.57 31.28
N VAL A 64 2.82 16.88 30.41
CA VAL A 64 2.34 15.65 29.76
C VAL A 64 2.80 14.49 30.61
N ASP A 65 1.86 13.83 31.28
CA ASP A 65 2.09 12.58 31.98
C ASP A 65 2.36 11.50 30.91
N TRP A 66 3.64 11.30 30.58
CA TRP A 66 4.08 10.28 29.64
C TRP A 66 4.48 9.05 30.44
N HIS A 67 3.98 7.90 30.03
CA HIS A 67 4.49 6.61 30.49
C HIS A 67 5.28 6.01 29.34
N GLU A 68 6.51 5.58 29.62
CA GLU A 68 7.25 4.67 28.76
C GLU A 68 6.61 3.28 28.92
N ASP A 69 5.39 3.13 28.41
CA ASP A 69 4.89 1.81 28.05
C ASP A 69 5.71 1.38 26.82
N ILE A 70 6.94 0.93 27.04
CA ILE A 70 7.53 -0.05 26.13
C ILE A 70 6.47 -1.13 26.07
N VAL A 71 5.81 -1.26 24.91
CA VAL A 71 4.80 -2.28 24.65
C VAL A 71 5.47 -3.64 24.81
N THR A 72 5.55 -4.10 26.05
CA THR A 72 6.10 -5.38 26.49
C THR A 72 5.03 -6.45 26.35
N GLU A 73 3.76 -6.06 26.51
CA GLU A 73 2.61 -6.88 26.16
C GLU A 73 2.09 -6.51 24.77
N ARG A 74 2.80 -6.99 23.75
CA ARG A 74 2.17 -7.14 22.44
C ARG A 74 1.23 -8.32 22.57
N ALA A 75 -0.08 -8.06 22.58
CA ALA A 75 -1.04 -9.13 22.41
C ALA A 75 -0.63 -9.92 21.16
N ARG A 76 -0.15 -11.15 21.35
CA ARG A 76 -0.29 -12.16 20.30
C ARG A 76 -1.79 -12.23 20.10
N ILE A 77 -2.28 -11.61 19.04
CA ILE A 77 -3.56 -12.01 18.50
C ILE A 77 -3.29 -13.43 17.98
N GLU A 78 -3.37 -14.41 18.88
CA GLU A 78 -3.79 -15.72 18.45
C GLU A 78 -5.12 -15.46 17.75
N LEU A 79 -5.10 -15.55 16.42
CA LEU A 79 -6.31 -15.71 15.62
C LEU A 79 -6.90 -17.06 16.07
N THR A 80 -7.55 -17.04 17.23
CA THR A 80 -8.32 -18.15 17.77
C THR A 80 -9.44 -18.36 16.79
N ASP A 81 -9.28 -19.44 16.02
CA ASP A 81 -9.96 -19.74 14.78
C ASP A 81 -9.69 -18.70 13.68
N GLY A 82 -9.56 -19.18 12.44
CA GLY A 82 -9.51 -18.32 11.27
C GLY A 82 -10.78 -17.47 11.22
N ALA A 83 -10.73 -16.29 11.87
CA ALA A 83 -11.76 -15.28 11.84
C ALA A 83 -11.85 -14.87 10.37
N ASP A 84 -12.74 -15.57 9.67
CA ASP A 84 -12.87 -15.67 8.24
C ASP A 84 -12.91 -14.27 7.64
N LEU A 85 -11.74 -13.70 7.29
CA LEU A 85 -11.62 -12.32 6.81
C LEU A 85 -12.49 -12.14 5.55
N LYS A 86 -12.66 -13.22 4.79
CA LYS A 86 -13.64 -13.38 3.69
C LYS A 86 -15.08 -13.06 4.11
N LYS A 87 -15.50 -13.40 5.33
CA LYS A 87 -16.83 -13.06 5.88
C LYS A 87 -17.00 -11.58 6.20
N ARG A 88 -15.92 -10.81 6.36
CA ARG A 88 -15.95 -9.37 6.67
C ARG A 88 -15.79 -8.44 5.46
N LEU A 89 -15.72 -8.99 4.25
CA LEU A 89 -15.69 -8.15 3.04
C LEU A 89 -16.85 -7.16 3.00
N PRO A 90 -16.61 -5.89 2.66
CA PRO A 90 -17.65 -4.88 2.50
C PRO A 90 -18.54 -5.21 1.30
N ALA A 91 -19.59 -4.43 1.11
CA ALA A 91 -20.40 -4.53 -0.11
C ALA A 91 -19.55 -4.19 -1.34
N ILE A 92 -19.79 -4.90 -2.46
CA ILE A 92 -18.96 -4.78 -3.67
C ILE A 92 -19.01 -3.38 -4.30
N ASP A 93 -20.11 -2.66 -4.09
CA ASP A 93 -20.32 -1.28 -4.53
C ASP A 93 -19.37 -0.27 -3.86
N THR A 94 -18.72 -0.64 -2.76
CA THR A 94 -17.61 0.13 -2.16
C THR A 94 -16.43 0.26 -3.14
N PHE A 95 -16.32 -0.65 -4.12
CA PHE A 95 -15.32 -0.61 -5.18
C PHE A 95 -15.98 -0.16 -6.49
N PRO A 96 -15.71 1.05 -7.00
CA PRO A 96 -16.47 1.60 -8.10
C PRO A 96 -16.21 0.91 -9.44
N LEU A 97 -17.23 0.89 -10.29
CA LEU A 97 -17.05 0.72 -11.73
C LEU A 97 -16.42 2.00 -12.28
N VAL A 98 -15.24 1.87 -12.88
CA VAL A 98 -14.54 2.97 -13.57
C VAL A 98 -14.85 3.00 -15.06
N VAL A 99 -15.36 1.88 -15.61
CA VAL A 99 -16.03 1.85 -16.91
C VAL A 99 -17.42 1.31 -16.67
N VAL A 100 -18.42 2.17 -16.88
CA VAL A 100 -19.84 1.83 -16.70
C VAL A 100 -20.43 1.52 -18.08
N PRO A 101 -21.05 0.35 -18.27
CA PRO A 101 -21.71 0.01 -19.53
C PRO A 101 -22.90 0.93 -19.78
N ALA A 102 -23.28 1.10 -21.05
CA ALA A 102 -24.44 1.91 -21.38
C ALA A 102 -25.72 1.27 -20.81
N ALA A 103 -26.64 2.10 -20.30
CA ALA A 103 -27.94 1.63 -19.84
C ALA A 103 -28.73 1.08 -21.03
N GLY A 104 -29.21 -0.16 -20.91
CA GLY A 104 -30.01 -0.79 -21.97
C GLY A 104 -30.36 -2.23 -21.63
N ALA A 105 -31.66 -2.54 -21.59
CA ALA A 105 -32.12 -3.91 -21.47
C ALA A 105 -31.64 -4.72 -22.68
N GLY A 106 -30.87 -5.80 -22.44
CA GLY A 106 -30.39 -6.70 -23.49
C GLY A 106 -28.90 -6.58 -23.86
N ASN A 107 -28.14 -5.64 -23.27
CA ASN A 107 -26.69 -5.61 -23.44
C ASN A 107 -26.05 -6.89 -22.88
N ALA A 108 -25.03 -7.41 -23.55
CA ALA A 108 -24.19 -8.49 -23.03
C ALA A 108 -22.98 -7.84 -22.37
N VAL A 109 -23.01 -7.74 -21.04
CA VAL A 109 -21.99 -7.06 -20.26
C VAL A 109 -21.08 -8.09 -19.61
N VAL A 110 -19.76 -7.91 -19.76
CA VAL A 110 -18.73 -8.64 -19.03
C VAL A 110 -18.13 -7.69 -18.00
N GLU A 111 -18.29 -8.00 -16.72
CA GLU A 111 -17.57 -7.34 -15.64
C GLU A 111 -16.18 -7.94 -15.48
N ILE A 112 -15.18 -7.07 -15.46
CA ILE A 112 -13.79 -7.43 -15.21
C ILE A 112 -13.30 -6.72 -13.95
N PHE A 113 -12.84 -7.49 -12.97
CA PHE A 113 -12.05 -6.96 -11.86
C PHE A 113 -10.63 -6.66 -12.35
N ALA A 114 -10.23 -5.41 -12.29
CA ALA A 114 -8.92 -4.95 -12.72
C ALA A 114 -8.16 -4.32 -11.55
N SER A 115 -6.87 -4.66 -11.45
CA SER A 115 -5.99 -4.11 -10.43
C SER A 115 -5.85 -2.60 -10.57
N THR A 116 -5.58 -1.93 -9.44
CA THR A 116 -5.51 -0.46 -9.38
C THR A 116 -4.44 0.14 -10.28
N GLU A 117 -3.38 -0.60 -10.63
CA GLU A 117 -2.33 -0.17 -11.55
C GLU A 117 -2.76 -0.23 -13.04
N LYS A 118 -3.91 -0.86 -13.34
CA LYS A 118 -4.47 -0.96 -14.71
C LYS A 118 -5.77 -0.18 -14.87
N SER A 119 -6.51 -0.02 -13.77
CA SER A 119 -7.82 0.62 -13.70
C SER A 119 -7.79 1.98 -12.98
N GLY A 120 -6.61 2.58 -12.84
CA GLY A 120 -6.40 3.91 -12.29
C GLY A 120 -6.69 5.01 -13.31
N THR A 121 -6.06 6.17 -13.12
CA THR A 121 -6.13 7.31 -14.03
C THR A 121 -4.77 7.56 -14.68
N GLY A 122 -4.74 8.34 -15.76
CA GLY A 122 -3.48 8.69 -16.44
C GLY A 122 -2.73 7.45 -16.95
N THR A 123 -1.47 7.31 -16.53
CA THR A 123 -0.61 6.17 -16.91
C THR A 123 -1.06 4.85 -16.31
N ASP A 124 -1.80 4.88 -15.19
CA ASP A 124 -2.30 3.69 -14.47
C ASP A 124 -3.69 3.25 -14.97
N GLY A 125 -4.23 3.92 -15.99
CA GLY A 125 -5.60 3.74 -16.49
C GLY A 125 -5.71 3.10 -17.88
N TRP A 126 -4.67 2.39 -18.35
CA TRP A 126 -4.66 1.88 -19.72
C TRP A 126 -5.85 0.95 -20.02
N MET A 127 -6.28 0.14 -19.05
CA MET A 127 -7.39 -0.80 -19.25
C MET A 127 -8.74 -0.09 -19.27
N VAL A 128 -8.86 1.04 -18.55
CA VAL A 128 -10.04 1.92 -18.63
C VAL A 128 -10.20 2.40 -20.08
N ARG A 129 -9.14 2.98 -20.65
CA ARG A 129 -9.16 3.50 -22.03
C ARG A 129 -9.54 2.41 -23.06
N VAL A 130 -8.90 1.24 -22.97
CA VAL A 130 -9.19 0.13 -23.91
C VAL A 130 -10.64 -0.35 -23.79
N ALA A 131 -11.18 -0.43 -22.57
CA ALA A 131 -12.58 -0.86 -22.37
C ALA A 131 -13.59 0.21 -22.82
N GLU A 132 -13.29 1.50 -22.63
CA GLU A 132 -14.09 2.60 -23.18
C GLU A 132 -14.11 2.58 -24.70
N GLU A 133 -12.94 2.44 -25.34
CA GLU A 133 -12.81 2.31 -26.80
C GLU A 133 -13.59 1.09 -27.33
N PHE A 134 -13.49 -0.06 -26.64
CA PHE A 134 -14.25 -1.26 -26.99
C PHE A 134 -15.77 -1.01 -26.92
N ASN A 135 -16.25 -0.37 -25.86
CA ASN A 135 -17.67 -0.05 -25.69
C ASN A 135 -18.15 0.95 -26.76
N ASN A 136 -17.32 1.94 -27.10
CA ASN A 136 -17.62 2.97 -28.08
C ASN A 136 -17.61 2.44 -29.52
N ALA A 137 -16.88 1.36 -29.80
CA ALA A 137 -16.89 0.69 -31.09
C ALA A 137 -18.25 0.06 -31.46
N GLY A 138 -19.18 -0.05 -30.51
CA GLY A 138 -20.55 -0.50 -30.78
C GLY A 138 -20.65 -1.94 -31.29
N LEU A 139 -19.69 -2.79 -30.89
CA LEU A 139 -19.61 -4.18 -31.34
C LEU A 139 -20.85 -4.97 -30.90
N ARG A 140 -21.27 -5.92 -31.75
CA ARG A 140 -22.43 -6.77 -31.51
C ARG A 140 -22.03 -8.25 -31.56
N LEU A 141 -22.63 -9.03 -30.68
CA LEU A 141 -22.55 -10.49 -30.73
C LEU A 141 -23.31 -11.02 -31.95
N LYS A 142 -23.07 -12.28 -32.33
CA LYS A 142 -23.83 -12.96 -33.40
C LYS A 142 -25.34 -12.95 -33.18
N SER A 143 -25.78 -12.86 -31.92
CA SER A 143 -27.18 -12.71 -31.52
C SER A 143 -27.77 -11.31 -31.76
N GLY A 144 -26.98 -10.35 -32.23
CA GLY A 144 -27.37 -8.95 -32.41
C GLY A 144 -27.28 -8.10 -31.13
N ARG A 145 -27.05 -8.71 -29.96
CA ARG A 145 -26.91 -7.99 -28.68
C ARG A 145 -25.62 -7.15 -28.66
N PRO A 146 -25.66 -5.89 -28.20
CA PRO A 146 -24.44 -5.10 -27.98
C PRO A 146 -23.52 -5.79 -26.97
N ALA A 147 -22.23 -5.89 -27.29
CA ALA A 147 -21.20 -6.38 -26.39
C ALA A 147 -20.59 -5.20 -25.64
N GLN A 148 -20.54 -5.29 -24.31
CA GLN A 148 -19.98 -4.24 -23.47
C GLN A 148 -19.12 -4.83 -22.34
N VAL A 149 -18.17 -4.04 -21.90
CA VAL A 149 -17.26 -4.34 -20.80
C VAL A 149 -17.49 -3.33 -19.68
N ALA A 150 -17.60 -3.84 -18.46
CA ALA A 150 -17.54 -3.05 -17.24
C ALA A 150 -16.20 -3.31 -16.55
N ILE A 151 -15.51 -2.25 -16.12
CA ILE A 151 -14.25 -2.38 -15.37
C ILE A 151 -14.50 -1.95 -13.93
N ARG A 152 -14.26 -2.86 -12.98
CA ARG A 152 -14.25 -2.53 -11.55
C ARG A 152 -12.82 -2.29 -11.09
N LYS A 153 -12.58 -1.11 -10.51
CA LYS A 153 -11.30 -0.78 -9.88
C LYS A 153 -11.23 -1.41 -8.50
N ILE A 154 -10.37 -2.41 -8.35
CA ILE A 154 -10.21 -3.15 -7.09
C ILE A 154 -8.77 -3.65 -6.94
N ALA A 155 -8.20 -3.57 -5.73
CA ALA A 155 -6.86 -4.12 -5.48
C ALA A 155 -6.85 -5.63 -5.72
N SER A 156 -5.73 -6.20 -6.19
CA SER A 156 -5.67 -7.63 -6.56
C SER A 156 -6.03 -8.54 -5.38
N GLY A 157 -5.47 -8.32 -4.19
CA GLY A 157 -5.79 -9.14 -3.03
C GLY A 157 -7.28 -9.07 -2.63
N THR A 158 -7.86 -7.87 -2.67
CA THR A 158 -9.30 -7.71 -2.40
C THR A 158 -10.16 -8.38 -3.47
N GLY A 159 -9.79 -8.26 -4.75
CA GLY A 159 -10.47 -8.96 -5.85
C GLY A 159 -10.40 -10.48 -5.68
N HIS A 160 -9.24 -11.00 -5.28
CA HIS A 160 -9.07 -12.39 -4.87
C HIS A 160 -10.07 -12.77 -3.77
N ASP A 161 -10.15 -12.00 -2.68
CA ASP A 161 -11.01 -12.35 -1.54
C ASP A 161 -12.50 -12.42 -1.92
N PHE A 162 -12.99 -11.51 -2.78
CA PHE A 162 -14.36 -11.58 -3.30
C PHE A 162 -14.62 -12.84 -4.11
N ILE A 163 -13.68 -13.22 -4.99
CA ILE A 163 -13.80 -14.39 -5.86
C ILE A 163 -13.72 -15.68 -5.03
N ALA A 164 -12.68 -15.79 -4.20
CA ALA A 164 -12.44 -16.86 -3.23
C ALA A 164 -13.67 -17.16 -2.35
N SER A 165 -14.26 -16.09 -1.80
CA SER A 165 -15.43 -16.18 -0.93
C SER A 165 -16.75 -16.39 -1.67
N ARG A 166 -16.75 -16.28 -3.01
CA ARG A 166 -17.94 -16.32 -3.88
C ARG A 166 -18.99 -15.26 -3.52
N LYS A 167 -18.61 -14.22 -2.79
CA LYS A 167 -19.50 -13.10 -2.45
C LYS A 167 -19.83 -12.22 -3.65
N HIS A 168 -18.89 -12.11 -4.58
CA HIS A 168 -19.11 -11.49 -5.89
C HIS A 168 -18.21 -12.16 -6.91
N LEU A 169 -18.78 -12.59 -8.04
CA LEU A 169 -18.05 -13.28 -9.10
C LEU A 169 -18.09 -12.43 -10.38
N PRO A 170 -16.99 -11.74 -10.74
CA PRO A 170 -16.89 -11.09 -12.04
C PRO A 170 -16.77 -12.15 -13.16
N GLN A 171 -17.02 -11.76 -14.40
CA GLN A 171 -16.78 -12.64 -15.56
C GLN A 171 -15.30 -12.66 -15.96
N GLY A 172 -14.53 -11.65 -15.60
CA GLY A 172 -13.09 -11.60 -15.81
C GLY A 172 -12.33 -11.08 -14.59
N TYR A 173 -11.07 -11.51 -14.45
CA TYR A 173 -10.18 -11.03 -13.40
C TYR A 173 -8.76 -10.86 -13.95
N THR A 174 -8.21 -9.67 -13.82
CA THR A 174 -6.85 -9.34 -14.28
C THR A 174 -5.99 -8.76 -13.15
N PRO A 175 -5.54 -9.61 -12.21
CA PRO A 175 -4.64 -9.19 -11.14
C PRO A 175 -3.30 -8.71 -11.68
N SER A 176 -2.53 -7.98 -10.86
CA SER A 176 -1.15 -7.60 -11.20
C SER A 176 -0.15 -8.76 -11.01
N ASN A 177 -0.61 -9.94 -10.56
CA ASN A 177 0.21 -11.13 -10.36
C ASN A 177 -0.59 -12.43 -10.54
N GLU A 178 -0.01 -13.42 -11.20
CA GLU A 178 -0.61 -14.74 -11.42
C GLU A 178 -0.83 -15.55 -10.13
N LEU A 179 -0.07 -15.29 -9.07
CA LEU A 179 -0.21 -16.00 -7.79
C LEU A 179 -1.62 -15.87 -7.21
N TRP A 180 -2.30 -14.74 -7.44
CA TRP A 180 -3.71 -14.57 -7.05
C TRP A 180 -4.63 -15.57 -7.75
N ILE A 181 -4.36 -15.87 -9.02
CA ILE A 181 -5.12 -16.86 -9.81
C ILE A 181 -4.83 -18.27 -9.28
N SER A 182 -3.57 -18.57 -8.98
CA SER A 182 -3.17 -19.85 -8.38
C SER A 182 -3.82 -20.09 -7.02
N MET A 183 -3.92 -19.06 -6.17
CA MET A 183 -4.62 -19.15 -4.87
C MET A 183 -6.12 -19.37 -5.07
N ILE A 184 -6.79 -18.64 -5.97
CA ILE A 184 -8.20 -18.86 -6.30
C ILE A 184 -8.47 -20.32 -6.76
N ARG A 185 -7.59 -20.88 -7.60
CA ARG A 185 -7.67 -22.28 -8.04
C ARG A 185 -7.51 -23.26 -6.89
N ALA A 186 -6.52 -23.04 -6.03
CA ALA A 186 -6.26 -23.88 -4.85
C ALA A 186 -7.45 -23.88 -3.88
N GLU A 187 -8.22 -22.79 -3.84
CA GLU A 187 -9.45 -22.66 -3.06
C GLU A 187 -10.71 -23.22 -3.78
N GLY A 188 -10.53 -23.94 -4.88
CA GLY A 188 -11.58 -24.67 -5.58
C GLY A 188 -12.51 -23.80 -6.42
N VAL A 189 -12.08 -22.59 -6.80
CA VAL A 189 -12.81 -21.77 -7.78
C VAL A 189 -12.24 -22.04 -9.17
N ALA A 190 -13.11 -22.46 -10.10
CA ALA A 190 -12.73 -22.69 -11.48
C ALA A 190 -12.46 -21.37 -12.20
N VAL A 191 -11.27 -21.23 -12.79
CA VAL A 191 -10.86 -20.07 -13.59
C VAL A 191 -10.11 -20.54 -14.83
N GLU A 192 -10.52 -20.02 -15.97
CA GLU A 192 -9.95 -20.31 -17.29
C GLU A 192 -9.06 -19.14 -17.74
N PRO A 193 -7.80 -19.39 -18.14
CA PRO A 193 -6.94 -18.34 -18.66
C PRO A 193 -7.40 -17.92 -20.06
N ILE A 194 -7.89 -16.69 -20.20
CA ILE A 194 -8.20 -16.09 -21.52
C ILE A 194 -6.90 -15.58 -22.18
N ALA A 195 -6.03 -14.95 -21.38
CA ALA A 195 -4.73 -14.50 -21.79
C ALA A 195 -3.77 -14.61 -20.60
N GLU A 196 -2.65 -15.32 -20.78
CA GLU A 196 -1.67 -15.53 -19.71
C GLU A 196 -1.07 -14.22 -19.19
N ARG A 197 -0.88 -13.24 -20.09
CA ARG A 197 -0.30 -11.94 -19.74
C ARG A 197 -0.85 -10.85 -20.65
N THR A 198 -1.50 -9.86 -20.06
CA THR A 198 -1.94 -8.65 -20.78
C THR A 198 -0.81 -7.64 -20.91
N VAL A 199 -0.05 -7.43 -19.84
CA VAL A 199 1.09 -6.51 -19.77
C VAL A 199 2.15 -7.10 -18.84
N GLY A 200 3.41 -7.08 -19.25
CA GLY A 200 4.53 -7.54 -18.41
C GLY A 200 4.99 -6.47 -17.42
N ASN A 201 5.24 -6.89 -16.18
CA ASN A 201 5.72 -6.02 -15.11
C ASN A 201 6.66 -6.81 -14.18
N ILE A 202 7.58 -6.11 -13.51
CA ILE A 202 8.57 -6.71 -12.60
C ILE A 202 8.62 -5.87 -11.33
N ALA A 203 8.46 -6.50 -10.17
CA ALA A 203 8.65 -5.86 -8.88
C ALA A 203 10.16 -5.65 -8.63
N GLY A 204 10.52 -4.46 -8.19
CA GLY A 204 11.89 -4.10 -7.82
C GLY A 204 11.94 -3.34 -6.51
N ILE A 205 13.17 -3.06 -6.07
CA ILE A 205 13.43 -2.24 -4.89
C ILE A 205 14.00 -0.92 -5.39
N VAL A 206 13.22 0.14 -5.18
CA VAL A 206 13.62 1.51 -5.50
C VAL A 206 14.30 2.09 -4.27
N MET A 207 15.44 2.73 -4.46
CA MET A 207 16.23 3.29 -3.36
C MET A 207 17.00 4.53 -3.82
N LYS A 208 17.31 5.40 -2.86
CA LYS A 208 18.16 6.58 -3.12
C LYS A 208 19.57 6.12 -3.54
N GLN A 209 20.20 6.83 -4.47
CA GLN A 209 21.53 6.47 -4.96
C GLN A 209 22.60 6.52 -3.84
N SER A 210 22.49 7.47 -2.91
CA SER A 210 23.37 7.57 -1.74
C SER A 210 23.25 6.35 -0.81
N VAL A 211 22.03 5.87 -0.58
CA VAL A 211 21.75 4.65 0.18
C VAL A 211 22.33 3.43 -0.52
N ALA A 212 22.13 3.30 -1.83
CA ALA A 212 22.70 2.20 -2.60
C ALA A 212 24.24 2.18 -2.51
N SER A 213 24.87 3.35 -2.61
CA SER A 213 26.33 3.47 -2.52
C SER A 213 26.84 3.05 -1.13
N ARG A 214 26.19 3.54 -0.06
CA ARG A 214 26.49 3.16 1.33
C ARG A 214 26.35 1.66 1.58
N LEU A 215 25.30 1.04 1.05
CA LEU A 215 25.07 -0.40 1.21
C LEU A 215 26.11 -1.22 0.44
N ARG A 216 26.50 -0.82 -0.78
CA ARG A 216 27.58 -1.48 -1.53
C ARG A 216 28.91 -1.39 -0.81
N GLU A 217 29.23 -0.24 -0.23
CA GLU A 217 30.46 -0.06 0.54
C GLU A 217 30.51 -0.94 1.78
N LYS A 218 29.39 -1.03 2.53
CA LYS A 218 29.32 -1.82 3.77
C LYS A 218 29.25 -3.34 3.52
N TYR A 219 28.49 -3.79 2.52
CA TYR A 219 28.16 -5.21 2.34
C TYR A 219 28.75 -5.84 1.06
N GLY A 220 29.38 -5.05 0.18
CA GLY A 220 29.97 -5.50 -1.09
C GLY A 220 28.96 -5.80 -2.20
N ARG A 221 27.69 -6.02 -1.88
CA ARG A 221 26.58 -6.26 -2.82
C ARG A 221 25.27 -5.71 -2.28
N ILE A 222 24.26 -5.60 -3.14
CA ILE A 222 22.89 -5.29 -2.74
C ILE A 222 22.00 -6.44 -3.21
N ASP A 223 21.50 -7.21 -2.27
CA ASP A 223 20.50 -8.26 -2.48
C ASP A 223 19.53 -8.32 -1.29
N VAL A 224 18.53 -9.21 -1.38
CA VAL A 224 17.48 -9.30 -0.35
C VAL A 224 18.03 -9.58 1.05
N PRO A 225 18.95 -10.56 1.27
CA PRO A 225 19.58 -10.75 2.57
C PRO A 225 20.23 -9.47 3.12
N THR A 226 21.02 -8.79 2.28
CA THR A 226 21.69 -7.54 2.66
C THR A 226 20.70 -6.45 3.09
N LEU A 227 19.59 -6.30 2.35
CA LEU A 227 18.57 -5.30 2.66
C LEU A 227 17.84 -5.62 3.96
N VAL A 228 17.54 -6.89 4.21
CA VAL A 228 16.92 -7.32 5.46
C VAL A 228 17.85 -7.05 6.64
N ASP A 229 19.13 -7.42 6.52
CA ASP A 229 20.12 -7.15 7.56
C ASP A 229 20.25 -5.65 7.82
N ALA A 230 20.25 -4.83 6.77
CA ALA A 230 20.32 -3.38 6.89
C ALA A 230 19.11 -2.78 7.62
N VAL A 231 17.90 -3.32 7.39
CA VAL A 231 16.67 -2.93 8.09
C VAL A 231 16.69 -3.38 9.55
N VAL A 232 17.06 -4.65 9.82
CA VAL A 232 17.15 -5.20 11.17
C VAL A 232 18.17 -4.42 12.02
N GLN A 233 19.26 -3.96 11.42
CA GLN A 233 20.28 -3.14 12.08
C GLN A 233 19.90 -1.65 12.18
N GLY A 234 18.74 -1.22 11.67
CA GLY A 234 18.31 0.18 11.67
C GLY A 234 19.12 1.10 10.74
N SER A 235 19.89 0.54 9.82
CA SER A 235 20.74 1.27 8.86
C SER A 235 20.08 1.56 7.51
N LEU A 236 18.85 1.05 7.33
CA LEU A 236 18.00 1.26 6.17
C LEU A 236 16.54 1.42 6.62
N VAL A 237 15.91 2.53 6.26
CA VAL A 237 14.47 2.75 6.46
C VAL A 237 13.73 2.26 5.21
N MET A 238 13.21 1.04 5.23
CA MET A 238 12.52 0.43 4.09
C MET A 238 11.01 0.32 4.29
N GLY A 239 10.22 0.60 3.25
CA GLY A 239 8.79 0.30 3.21
C GLY A 239 8.42 -0.77 2.19
N TYR A 240 7.36 -1.53 2.45
CA TYR A 240 6.75 -2.44 1.46
C TYR A 240 5.22 -2.34 1.51
N THR A 241 4.53 -2.93 0.55
CA THR A 241 3.06 -2.94 0.54
C THR A 241 2.51 -4.22 1.17
N ASP A 242 1.31 -4.16 1.74
CA ASP A 242 0.61 -5.29 2.34
C ASP A 242 0.52 -6.47 1.36
N PRO A 243 1.11 -7.64 1.66
CA PRO A 243 1.12 -8.80 0.78
C PRO A 243 -0.26 -9.46 0.62
N PHE A 244 -1.23 -9.13 1.47
CA PHE A 244 -2.61 -9.62 1.36
C PHE A 244 -3.48 -8.74 0.44
N ALA A 245 -3.05 -7.53 0.12
CA ALA A 245 -3.79 -6.60 -0.74
C ALA A 245 -3.07 -6.29 -2.06
N SER A 246 -1.73 -6.17 -2.01
CA SER A 246 -0.90 -5.68 -3.10
C SER A 246 -0.05 -6.78 -3.74
N SER A 247 -0.07 -6.82 -5.07
CA SER A 247 0.78 -7.75 -5.85
C SER A 247 2.27 -7.49 -5.65
N THR A 248 2.68 -6.23 -5.47
CA THR A 248 4.06 -5.84 -5.18
C THR A 248 4.51 -6.37 -3.82
N GLY A 249 3.61 -6.32 -2.85
CA GLY A 249 3.82 -6.85 -1.50
C GLY A 249 3.96 -8.36 -1.51
N LEU A 250 3.04 -9.04 -2.23
CA LEU A 250 3.07 -10.49 -2.38
C LEU A 250 4.36 -10.97 -3.07
N ASN A 251 4.76 -10.29 -4.16
CA ASN A 251 6.03 -10.56 -4.84
C ASN A 251 7.21 -10.44 -3.89
N PHE A 252 7.27 -9.36 -3.11
CA PHE A 252 8.34 -9.15 -2.16
C PHE A 252 8.36 -10.21 -1.07
N LEU A 253 7.21 -10.53 -0.46
CA LEU A 253 7.08 -11.56 0.56
C LEU A 253 7.63 -12.90 0.05
N VAL A 254 7.14 -13.38 -1.08
CA VAL A 254 7.58 -14.67 -1.65
C VAL A 254 9.07 -14.63 -1.99
N THR A 255 9.57 -13.50 -2.49
CA THR A 255 11.00 -13.34 -2.77
C THR A 255 11.82 -13.44 -1.48
N VAL A 256 11.41 -12.75 -0.41
CA VAL A 256 12.13 -12.77 0.87
C VAL A 256 12.14 -14.16 1.48
N LEU A 257 10.98 -14.83 1.53
CA LEU A 257 10.86 -16.20 2.05
C LEU A 257 11.72 -17.19 1.25
N ASN A 258 11.66 -17.11 -0.09
CA ASN A 258 12.47 -17.95 -0.97
C ASN A 258 13.97 -17.71 -0.78
N ARG A 259 14.38 -16.46 -0.54
CA ARG A 259 15.79 -16.13 -0.35
C ARG A 259 16.31 -16.57 1.01
N PHE A 260 15.50 -16.48 2.07
CA PHE A 260 15.86 -17.01 3.38
C PHE A 260 15.85 -18.54 3.44
N SER A 261 15.10 -19.20 2.57
CA SER A 261 15.12 -20.65 2.44
C SER A 261 16.22 -21.17 1.50
N ASP A 262 17.18 -20.34 1.10
CA ASP A 262 18.22 -20.69 0.11
C ASP A 262 17.64 -21.26 -1.21
N ASN A 263 16.52 -20.68 -1.66
CA ASN A 263 15.76 -21.09 -2.84
C ASN A 263 15.14 -22.49 -2.73
N GLN A 264 14.83 -22.93 -1.51
CA GLN A 264 14.15 -24.20 -1.25
C GLN A 264 12.67 -23.95 -0.93
N PRO A 265 11.73 -24.26 -1.85
CA PRO A 265 10.30 -24.00 -1.64
C PRO A 265 9.73 -24.66 -0.38
N GLN A 266 10.14 -25.89 -0.08
CA GLN A 266 9.71 -26.64 1.09
C GLN A 266 10.15 -26.03 2.43
N ALA A 267 11.20 -25.18 2.42
CA ALA A 267 11.74 -24.54 3.61
C ALA A 267 11.30 -23.08 3.77
N MET A 268 10.55 -22.52 2.81
CA MET A 268 10.05 -21.13 2.87
C MET A 268 9.20 -20.82 4.11
N LEU A 269 8.56 -21.84 4.69
CA LEU A 269 7.74 -21.72 5.89
C LEU A 269 8.37 -22.41 7.11
N SER A 270 9.67 -22.73 7.04
CA SER A 270 10.38 -23.30 8.18
C SER A 270 10.43 -22.30 9.34
N PRO A 271 10.49 -22.75 10.61
CA PRO A 271 10.53 -21.86 11.76
C PRO A 271 11.65 -20.81 11.71
N ALA A 272 12.81 -21.17 11.14
CA ALA A 272 13.94 -20.26 10.96
C ALA A 272 13.63 -19.12 9.99
N VAL A 273 13.05 -19.44 8.83
CA VAL A 273 12.68 -18.44 7.80
C VAL A 273 11.59 -17.51 8.33
N VAL A 274 10.58 -18.06 9.01
CA VAL A 274 9.50 -17.28 9.63
C VAL A 274 10.09 -16.32 10.67
N SER A 275 10.96 -16.80 11.55
CA SER A 275 11.59 -15.96 12.58
C SER A 275 12.46 -14.83 12.00
N ALA A 276 13.20 -15.12 10.92
CA ALA A 276 13.98 -14.11 10.21
C ALA A 276 13.08 -13.03 9.58
N PHE A 277 11.99 -13.44 8.93
CA PHE A 277 11.02 -12.53 8.34
C PHE A 277 10.28 -11.68 9.38
N GLU A 278 9.86 -12.26 10.50
CA GLU A 278 9.27 -11.51 11.62
C GLU A 278 10.24 -10.46 12.19
N SER A 279 11.53 -10.80 12.25
CA SER A 279 12.57 -9.87 12.70
C SER A 279 12.74 -8.70 11.73
N PHE A 280 12.73 -8.98 10.42
CA PHE A 280 12.66 -7.96 9.39
C PHE A 280 11.44 -7.04 9.55
N GLN A 281 10.24 -7.62 9.70
CA GLN A 281 9.00 -6.86 9.84
C GLN A 281 9.01 -5.93 11.05
N LYS A 282 9.65 -6.34 12.17
CA LYS A 282 9.80 -5.48 13.35
C LYS A 282 10.64 -4.22 13.08
N GLY A 283 11.57 -4.28 12.12
CA GLY A 283 12.40 -3.14 11.71
C GLY A 283 11.76 -2.25 10.65
N VAL A 284 10.64 -2.66 10.04
CA VAL A 284 9.96 -1.88 9.00
C VAL A 284 9.00 -0.88 9.64
N PRO A 285 9.21 0.45 9.46
CA PRO A 285 8.38 1.46 10.09
C PRO A 285 7.07 1.74 9.34
N PHE A 286 6.94 1.27 8.10
CA PHE A 286 5.81 1.61 7.24
C PHE A 286 5.43 0.48 6.29
N VAL A 287 4.13 0.13 6.29
CA VAL A 287 3.51 -0.80 5.34
C VAL A 287 2.31 -0.11 4.71
N ALA A 288 2.35 0.11 3.39
CA ALA A 288 1.24 0.71 2.65
C ALA A 288 0.23 -0.38 2.24
N LEU A 289 -1.07 -0.06 2.14
CA LEU A 289 -2.06 -1.04 1.69
C LEU A 289 -1.89 -1.39 0.19
N THR A 290 -1.52 -0.40 -0.63
CA THR A 290 -1.36 -0.58 -2.09
C THR A 290 -0.10 0.10 -2.64
N THR A 291 0.34 -0.33 -3.83
CA THR A 291 1.48 0.24 -4.55
C THR A 291 1.32 1.73 -4.83
N LEU A 292 0.11 2.17 -5.20
CA LEU A 292 -0.16 3.58 -5.47
C LEU A 292 -0.02 4.44 -4.21
N GLN A 293 -0.47 3.96 -3.06
CA GLN A 293 -0.27 4.65 -1.77
C GLN A 293 1.22 4.77 -1.39
N MET A 294 2.01 3.72 -1.66
CA MET A 294 3.46 3.77 -1.44
C MET A 294 4.10 4.85 -2.31
N ARG A 295 3.77 4.89 -3.61
CA ARG A 295 4.23 5.94 -4.54
C ARG A 295 3.87 7.33 -4.03
N GLU A 296 2.58 7.58 -3.77
CA GLU A 296 2.08 8.89 -3.31
C GLU A 296 2.75 9.34 -2.00
N SER A 297 3.03 8.40 -1.08
CA SER A 297 3.74 8.71 0.16
C SER A 297 5.18 9.15 -0.08
N VAL A 298 5.89 8.55 -1.04
CA VAL A 298 7.27 8.93 -1.36
C VAL A 298 7.30 10.26 -2.12
N GLU A 299 6.37 10.47 -3.05
CA GLU A 299 6.25 11.72 -3.81
C GLU A 299 6.01 12.95 -2.93
N ARG A 300 5.36 12.77 -1.78
CA ARG A 300 5.05 13.84 -0.81
C ARG A 300 6.13 14.00 0.27
N ASN A 301 7.40 13.77 -0.07
CA ASN A 301 8.56 13.80 0.84
C ASN A 301 8.61 12.67 1.88
N GLY A 302 8.22 11.45 1.49
CA GLY A 302 8.35 10.28 2.35
C GLY A 302 9.80 10.05 2.81
N SER A 303 9.99 9.76 4.10
CA SER A 303 11.31 9.56 4.72
C SER A 303 11.99 8.23 4.39
N LEU A 304 11.39 7.41 3.53
CA LEU A 304 11.90 6.09 3.18
C LEU A 304 13.22 6.20 2.40
N ASP A 305 14.17 5.33 2.73
CA ASP A 305 15.44 5.16 2.02
C ASP A 305 15.30 4.20 0.84
N ALA A 306 14.43 3.20 0.99
CA ALA A 306 14.11 2.22 -0.02
C ALA A 306 12.65 1.75 0.10
N PHE A 307 12.07 1.30 -1.00
CA PHE A 307 10.74 0.71 -1.01
C PHE A 307 10.53 -0.22 -2.19
N VAL A 308 9.59 -1.16 -2.05
CA VAL A 308 9.22 -2.08 -3.13
C VAL A 308 8.23 -1.40 -4.06
N MET A 309 8.46 -1.49 -5.37
CA MET A 309 7.56 -0.96 -6.39
C MET A 309 7.71 -1.71 -7.71
N GLU A 310 6.63 -1.77 -8.49
CA GLU A 310 6.67 -2.30 -9.84
C GLU A 310 7.40 -1.38 -10.83
N TYR A 311 8.12 -1.99 -11.77
CA TYR A 311 8.88 -1.29 -12.81
C TYR A 311 8.01 -0.34 -13.64
N GLN A 312 6.81 -0.76 -14.04
CA GLN A 312 5.91 0.10 -14.82
C GLN A 312 5.52 1.36 -14.06
N THR A 313 5.27 1.25 -12.76
CA THR A 313 4.98 2.41 -11.92
C THR A 313 6.24 3.28 -11.79
N TYR A 314 7.40 2.67 -11.55
CA TYR A 314 8.68 3.38 -11.45
C TYR A 314 8.98 4.24 -12.69
N VAL A 315 8.96 3.64 -13.89
CA VAL A 315 9.36 4.36 -15.11
C VAL A 315 8.38 5.45 -15.52
N GLN A 316 7.14 5.41 -15.04
CA GLN A 316 6.15 6.46 -15.28
C GLN A 316 6.18 7.56 -14.21
N THR A 317 6.91 7.35 -13.12
CA THR A 317 6.94 8.29 -11.99
C THR A 317 8.19 9.18 -12.07
N ALA A 318 8.02 10.43 -12.54
CA ALA A 318 9.14 11.34 -12.80
C ALA A 318 9.95 11.69 -11.55
N SER A 319 9.27 11.86 -10.41
CA SER A 319 9.85 12.17 -9.09
C SER A 319 10.79 11.09 -8.54
N LEU A 320 10.77 9.88 -9.11
CA LEU A 320 11.59 8.75 -8.66
C LEU A 320 12.83 8.50 -9.54
N LYS A 321 13.03 9.33 -10.58
CA LYS A 321 14.16 9.21 -11.52
C LYS A 321 15.37 10.07 -11.15
N SER A 322 15.28 10.86 -10.08
CA SER A 322 16.32 11.77 -9.59
C SER A 322 17.21 11.16 -8.52
#